data_AF-A0A0S2SGA0-F1
#
_entry.id   AF-A0A0S2SGA0-F1
#
_cell.length_a   1.000
_cell.length_b   1.000
_cell.length_c   1.000
_cell.angle_alpha   90.00
_cell.angle_beta   90.00
_cell.angle_gamma   90.00
#
_symmetry.space_group_name_H-M   'P 1'
#
loop_
_entity.id
_entity.type
_entity.pdbx_description
1 polymer ?
#
loop_
_entity_poly.entity_id
_entity_poly.type
_entity_poly.pdbx_seq_one_letter_code
_entity_poly.pdbx_strand_id
1 'polypeptide(L)'
;MPRPRIPRHICGQPAHPCFKPSGTPLSQLERVTLADDEYEALRLVDLQGMQQQDAAVAMGVSRQTLANMLKSARFKVVSCLSEGKALMMQRQESEQEPL
;
A
#
# COMPACT_ATOMS: atom_id res chain seq x y z
N MET A 1 -19.52 -15.65 -1.27
CA MET A 1 -18.21 -16.08 -0.70
C MET A 1 -17.13 -15.13 -1.20
N PRO A 2 -16.25 -14.58 -0.33
CA PRO A 2 -15.14 -13.78 -0.81
C PRO A 2 -14.21 -14.69 -1.62
N ARG A 3 -13.97 -14.34 -2.89
CA ARG A 3 -13.03 -15.08 -3.74
C ARG A 3 -11.65 -15.07 -3.05
N PRO A 4 -11.01 -16.23 -2.84
CA PRO A 4 -9.65 -16.28 -2.30
C PRO A 4 -8.75 -15.36 -3.11
N ARG A 5 -8.04 -14.45 -2.42
CA ARG A 5 -7.13 -13.54 -3.10
C ARG A 5 -6.00 -14.37 -3.70
N ILE A 6 -5.77 -14.22 -5.00
CA ILE A 6 -4.64 -14.85 -5.69
C ILE A 6 -3.36 -14.36 -4.98
N PRO A 7 -2.41 -15.25 -4.65
CA PRO A 7 -1.13 -14.84 -4.07
C PRO A 7 -0.42 -13.86 -5.01
N ARG A 8 0.21 -12.82 -4.44
CA ARG A 8 0.85 -11.73 -5.19
C ARG A 8 2.29 -11.59 -4.73
N HIS A 9 3.15 -11.18 -5.64
CA HIS A 9 4.54 -10.88 -5.30
C HIS A 9 4.65 -9.46 -4.77
N ILE A 10 4.99 -9.34 -3.49
CA ILE A 10 5.29 -8.08 -2.81
C ILE A 10 6.75 -8.15 -2.39
N CYS A 11 7.58 -7.28 -2.96
CA CYS A 11 9.03 -7.28 -2.75
C CYS A 11 9.52 -6.01 -2.05
N GLY A 12 8.70 -4.96 -2.00
CA GLY A 12 8.99 -3.71 -1.33
C GLY A 12 8.46 -3.69 0.09
N GLN A 13 9.24 -3.06 0.97
CA GLN A 13 8.79 -2.70 2.30
C GLN A 13 8.93 -1.18 2.48
N PRO A 14 7.92 -0.52 3.07
CA PRO A 14 8.02 0.89 3.41
C PRO A 14 9.08 1.09 4.49
N ALA A 15 9.85 2.18 4.41
CA ALA A 15 10.90 2.49 5.38
C ALA A 15 10.37 2.65 6.81
N HIS A 16 9.13 3.12 6.95
CA HIS A 16 8.44 3.26 8.23
C HIS A 16 7.01 2.72 8.13
N PRO A 17 6.48 2.13 9.22
CA PRO A 17 5.11 1.60 9.23
C PRO A 17 4.03 2.70 9.27
N CYS A 18 4.42 3.96 9.47
CA CYS A 18 3.51 5.09 9.60
C CYS A 18 4.17 6.36 9.04
N PHE A 19 3.42 7.10 8.22
CA PHE A 19 3.73 8.46 7.78
C PHE A 19 2.60 9.37 8.24
N LYS A 20 2.92 10.54 8.81
CA LYS A 20 1.91 11.47 9.34
C LYS A 20 2.40 12.92 9.22
N PRO A 21 1.49 13.91 9.20
CA PRO A 21 1.89 15.30 9.32
C PRO A 21 2.65 15.59 10.62
N SER A 22 3.52 16.60 10.54
CA SER A 22 4.25 17.14 11.69
C SER A 22 3.31 17.98 12.57
N GLY A 23 3.61 18.09 13.86
CA GLY A 23 2.85 18.91 14.80
C GLY A 23 1.62 18.25 15.45
N THR A 24 1.01 17.22 14.84
CA THR A 24 -0.17 16.55 15.41
C THR A 24 0.16 15.13 15.92
N PRO A 25 -0.22 14.76 17.16
CA PRO A 25 -0.09 13.39 17.66
C PRO A 25 -0.90 12.38 16.83
N LEU A 26 -0.37 11.17 16.64
CA LEU A 26 -1.06 10.10 15.88
C LEU A 26 -2.41 9.71 16.48
N SER A 27 -2.61 9.90 17.79
CA SER A 27 -3.87 9.63 18.48
C SER A 27 -5.01 10.57 18.07
N GLN A 28 -4.69 11.73 17.50
CA GLN A 28 -5.67 12.76 17.08
C GLN A 28 -5.90 12.77 15.57
N LEU A 29 -5.20 11.91 14.82
CA LEU A 29 -5.28 11.85 13.37
C LEU A 29 -6.17 10.70 12.93
N GLU A 30 -7.00 10.95 11.92
CA GLU A 30 -7.64 9.89 11.16
C GLU A 30 -6.55 9.06 10.48
N ARG A 31 -6.73 7.74 10.46
CA ARG A 31 -5.75 6.78 9.93
C ARG A 31 -6.28 6.18 8.64
N VAL A 32 -5.46 6.19 7.61
CA VAL A 32 -5.73 5.54 6.34
C VAL A 32 -4.73 4.42 6.15
N THR A 33 -5.23 3.20 5.99
CA THR A 33 -4.37 2.02 5.78
C THR A 33 -4.07 1.83 4.29
N LEU A 34 -2.80 1.85 3.94
CA LEU A 34 -2.27 1.43 2.64
C LEU A 34 -1.93 -0.06 2.72
N ALA A 35 -2.56 -0.86 1.85
CA ALA A 35 -2.29 -2.29 1.79
C ALA A 35 -0.94 -2.56 1.12
N ASP A 36 -0.34 -3.72 1.40
CA ASP A 36 0.99 -4.06 0.88
C ASP A 36 1.02 -4.15 -0.66
N ASP A 37 -0.07 -4.63 -1.26
CA ASP A 37 -0.24 -4.69 -2.72
C ASP A 37 -0.43 -3.30 -3.34
N GLU A 38 -1.12 -2.40 -2.65
CA GLU A 38 -1.23 -0.99 -3.03
C GLU A 38 0.13 -0.29 -2.98
N TYR A 39 0.92 -0.54 -1.92
CA TYR A 39 2.26 -0.01 -1.79
C TYR A 39 3.19 -0.52 -2.89
N GLU A 40 3.21 -1.83 -3.16
CA GLU A 40 4.05 -2.40 -4.23
C GLU A 40 3.66 -1.83 -5.59
N ALA A 41 2.37 -1.67 -5.87
CA ALA A 41 1.90 -1.07 -7.12
C ALA A 41 2.41 0.37 -7.28
N LEU A 42 2.33 1.21 -6.23
CA LEU A 42 2.92 2.55 -6.24
C LEU A 42 4.44 2.49 -6.43
N ARG A 43 5.12 1.55 -5.77
CA ARG A 43 6.58 1.41 -5.87
C ARG A 43 7.02 1.09 -7.29
N LEU A 44 6.41 0.11 -7.94
CA LEU A 44 6.80 -0.32 -9.28
C LEU A 44 6.46 0.75 -10.33
N VAL A 45 5.26 1.30 -10.29
CA VAL A 45 4.78 2.21 -11.34
C VAL A 45 5.17 3.65 -11.07
N ASP A 46 4.85 4.18 -9.90
CA ASP A 46 5.00 5.61 -9.62
C ASP A 46 6.42 5.98 -9.14
N LEU A 47 7.12 5.08 -8.44
CA LEU A 47 8.50 5.32 -7.97
C LEU A 47 9.57 4.80 -8.94
N GLN A 48 9.44 3.57 -9.45
CA GLN A 48 10.41 2.96 -10.36
C GLN A 48 10.13 3.25 -11.84
N GLY A 49 8.98 3.85 -12.17
CA GLY A 49 8.63 4.21 -13.54
C GLY A 49 8.33 3.02 -14.46
N MET A 50 8.02 1.84 -13.91
CA MET A 50 7.65 0.67 -14.72
C MET A 50 6.33 0.90 -15.46
N GLN A 51 6.24 0.35 -16.67
CA GLN A 51 4.97 0.31 -17.37
C GLN A 51 3.97 -0.57 -16.60
N GLN A 52 2.69 -0.18 -16.62
CA GLN A 52 1.66 -0.91 -15.88
C GLN A 52 1.52 -2.37 -16.32
N GLN A 53 1.84 -2.70 -17.58
CA GLN A 53 1.89 -4.11 -17.99
C GLN A 53 2.93 -4.87 -17.18
N ASP A 54 4.15 -4.34 -17.16
CA ASP A 54 5.30 -5.06 -16.64
C ASP A 54 5.18 -5.17 -15.12
N ALA A 55 4.68 -4.13 -14.46
CA ALA A 55 4.34 -4.17 -13.05
C ALA A 55 3.24 -5.21 -12.74
N ALA A 56 2.20 -5.33 -13.58
CA ALA A 56 1.16 -6.34 -13.37
C ALA A 56 1.70 -7.77 -13.49
N VAL A 57 2.60 -8.01 -14.46
CA VAL A 57 3.30 -9.28 -14.61
C VAL A 57 4.21 -9.56 -13.42
N ALA A 58 5.01 -8.57 -13.00
CA ALA A 58 5.91 -8.68 -11.86
C ALA A 58 5.16 -9.02 -10.56
N MET A 59 3.97 -8.46 -10.36
CA MET A 59 3.13 -8.73 -9.19
C MET A 59 2.29 -10.02 -9.31
N GLY A 60 2.24 -10.65 -10.49
CA GLY A 60 1.41 -11.83 -10.75
C GLY A 60 -0.09 -11.55 -10.79
N VAL A 61 -0.50 -10.34 -11.21
CA VAL A 61 -1.91 -9.91 -11.26
C VAL A 61 -2.34 -9.47 -12.66
N SER A 62 -3.65 -9.39 -12.89
CA SER A 62 -4.16 -8.82 -14.15
C SER A 62 -3.88 -7.31 -14.23
N ARG A 63 -3.77 -6.76 -15.46
CA ARG A 63 -3.66 -5.30 -15.67
C ARG A 63 -4.78 -4.54 -14.94
N GLN A 64 -6.02 -5.05 -15.00
CA GLN A 64 -7.17 -4.41 -14.37
C GLN A 64 -7.03 -4.39 -12.83
N THR A 65 -6.52 -5.49 -12.27
CA THR A 65 -6.25 -5.58 -10.83
C THR A 65 -5.19 -4.55 -10.40
N LEU A 66 -4.08 -4.45 -11.14
CA LEU A 66 -3.05 -3.44 -10.88
C LEU A 66 -3.62 -2.02 -10.98
N ALA A 67 -4.39 -1.72 -12.03
CA ALA A 67 -5.00 -0.40 -12.22
C ALA A 67 -5.92 -0.03 -11.05
N ASN A 68 -6.69 -0.99 -10.53
CA ASN A 68 -7.54 -0.78 -9.36
C ASN A 68 -6.73 -0.54 -8.08
N MET A 69 -5.63 -1.27 -7.88
CA MET A 69 -4.70 -1.04 -6.76
C MET A 69 -4.10 0.37 -6.83
N LEU A 70 -3.57 0.78 -7.99
CA LEU A 70 -3.02 2.12 -8.19
C LEU A 70 -4.06 3.21 -7.92
N LYS A 71 -5.28 3.05 -8.43
CA LYS A 71 -6.36 4.02 -8.20
C LYS A 71 -6.66 4.18 -6.71
N SER A 72 -6.82 3.07 -5.98
CA SER A 72 -7.07 3.08 -4.54
C SER A 72 -5.89 3.66 -3.76
N ALA A 73 -4.67 3.23 -4.07
CA ALA A 73 -3.44 3.65 -3.42
C ALA A 73 -3.19 5.16 -3.58
N ARG A 74 -3.30 5.68 -4.80
CA ARG A 74 -3.12 7.12 -5.08
C ARG A 74 -4.18 7.96 -4.37
N PHE A 75 -5.43 7.50 -4.35
CA PHE A 75 -6.49 8.19 -3.61
C PHE A 75 -6.15 8.29 -2.11
N LYS A 76 -5.73 7.19 -1.49
CA LYS A 76 -5.34 7.16 -0.06
C LYS A 76 -4.16 8.08 0.25
N VAL A 77 -3.15 8.09 -0.62
CA VAL A 77 -1.98 8.97 -0.44
C VAL A 77 -2.41 10.43 -0.57
N VAL A 78 -3.15 10.77 -1.62
CA VAL A 78 -3.60 12.16 -1.86
C VAL A 78 -4.56 12.64 -0.78
N SER A 79 -5.46 11.77 -0.26
CA SER A 79 -6.34 12.13 0.85
C SER A 79 -5.57 12.39 2.13
N CYS A 80 -4.53 11.59 2.44
CA CYS A 80 -3.65 11.87 3.58
C CYS A 80 -2.94 13.21 3.45
N LEU A 81 -2.43 13.53 2.27
CA LEU A 81 -1.75 14.80 2.01
C LEU A 81 -2.70 16.00 2.04
N SER A 82 -3.94 15.83 1.54
CA SER A 82 -4.92 16.92 1.43
C SER A 82 -5.65 17.20 2.74
N GLU A 83 -5.99 16.14 3.49
CA GLU A 83 -6.81 16.21 4.71
C GLU A 83 -5.97 16.10 5.99
N GLY A 84 -4.64 15.95 5.88
CA GLY A 84 -3.74 15.85 7.03
C GLY A 84 -3.88 14.53 7.80
N LYS A 85 -4.21 13.43 7.12
CA LYS A 85 -4.38 12.11 7.77
C LYS A 85 -3.04 11.39 7.94
N ALA A 86 -3.01 10.41 8.84
CA ALA A 86 -1.90 9.50 8.98
C ALA A 86 -2.04 8.32 7.99
N LEU A 87 -1.01 8.07 7.21
CA LEU A 87 -0.90 6.93 6.32
C LEU A 87 -0.22 5.77 7.06
N MET A 88 -0.96 4.71 7.31
CA MET A 88 -0.51 3.50 8.00
C MET A 88 -0.22 2.41 6.99
N MET A 89 0.90 1.73 7.13
CA MET A 89 1.22 0.56 6.32
C MET A 89 0.58 -0.68 6.94
N GLN A 90 0.02 -1.56 6.12
CA GLN A 90 -0.58 -2.79 6.62
C GLN A 90 0.53 -3.71 7.17
N ARG A 91 0.59 -3.89 8.48
CA ARG A 91 1.54 -4.83 9.09
C ARG A 91 0.95 -6.23 8.98
N GLN A 92 1.65 -7.14 8.31
CA GLN A 92 1.46 -8.57 8.54
C GLN A 92 2.02 -8.83 9.95
N GLU A 93 1.14 -9.06 10.92
CA GLU A 93 1.55 -9.69 12.19
C GLU A 93 2.08 -11.08 11.82
N SER A 94 3.39 -11.20 11.64
CA SER A 94 4.05 -12.47 11.85
C SER A 94 3.91 -12.73 13.35
N GLU A 95 3.01 -13.64 13.70
CA GLU A 95 2.97 -14.29 15.01
C GLU A 95 4.40 -14.70 15.35
N GLN A 96 5.03 -13.94 16.26
CA GLN A 96 6.20 -14.42 16.97
C GLN A 96 5.67 -15.47 17.93
N GLU A 97 5.74 -16.75 17.55
CA GLU A 97 5.71 -17.85 18.51
C GLU A 97 6.89 -17.66 19.47
N PRO A 98 6.65 -17.45 20.78
CA PRO A 98 7.73 -17.58 21.75
C PRO A 98 8.03 -19.08 21.96
N LEU A 99 9.31 -19.43 21.84
CA LEU A 99 9.87 -20.73 22.25
C LEU A 99 9.65 -21.00 23.74
#